data_AF-A0A1I6PK37-F1
#
_entry.id   AF-A0A1I6PK37-F1
#
_cell.length_a   1.000
_cell.length_b   1.000
_cell.length_c   1.000
_cell.angle_alpha   90.00
_cell.angle_beta   90.00
_cell.angle_gamma   90.00
#
_symmetry.space_group_name_H-M   'P 1'
#
loop_
_entity.id
_entity.type
_entity.pdbx_description
1 polymer ?
#
loop_
_entity_poly.entity_id
_entity_poly.type
_entity_poly.pdbx_seq_one_letter_code
_entity_poly.pdbx_strand_id
1 'polypeptide(L)'
;MNSKLQKVLRVVLSIILLVFGLNKFFNFIPMEAPPEGSFMHALLQTGYLMPLIAISEIIPGILLFINKWTGLALVWLVPISINIVLFHLKYDISTIGPAALVAILNATLIYVNWRKFKTLF
;
A
#
# COMPACT_ATOMS: atom_id res chain seq x y z
N MET A 1 14.59 15.50 -8.62
CA MET A 1 13.43 15.94 -7.80
C MET A 1 13.94 16.66 -6.56
N ASN A 2 13.31 17.77 -6.17
CA ASN A 2 13.67 18.51 -4.96
C ASN A 2 13.50 17.62 -3.71
N SER A 3 14.46 17.66 -2.77
CA SER A 3 14.45 16.86 -1.53
C SER A 3 13.20 17.10 -0.68
N LYS A 4 12.66 18.32 -0.67
CA LYS A 4 11.39 18.66 0.00
C LYS A 4 10.22 17.89 -0.60
N LEU A 5 10.12 17.87 -1.94
CA LEU A 5 9.05 17.15 -2.63
C LEU A 5 9.14 15.64 -2.37
N GLN A 6 10.34 15.05 -2.38
CA GLN A 6 10.51 13.63 -2.03
C GLN A 6 10.00 13.31 -0.63
N LYS A 7 10.32 14.18 0.35
CA LYS A 7 9.86 14.03 1.72
C LYS A 7 8.33 14.07 1.81
N VAL A 8 7.70 15.03 1.12
CA VAL A 8 6.23 15.14 1.08
C VAL A 8 5.60 13.89 0.48
N LEU A 9 6.02 13.46 -0.72
CA LEU A 9 5.46 12.27 -1.37
C LEU A 9 5.61 11.02 -0.51
N ARG A 10 6.76 10.86 0.15
CA ARG A 10 7.00 9.74 1.07
C ARG A 10 6.08 9.78 2.27
N VAL A 11 5.92 10.95 2.92
CA VAL A 11 5.04 11.09 4.08
C VAL A 11 3.58 10.84 3.70
N VAL A 12 3.14 11.36 2.55
CA VAL A 12 1.78 11.10 2.03
C VAL A 12 1.57 9.61 1.80
N LEU A 13 2.49 8.93 1.10
CA LEU A 13 2.43 7.47 0.91
C LEU A 13 2.36 6.73 2.24
N SER A 14 3.19 7.14 3.21
CA SER A 14 3.25 6.51 4.53
C SER A 14 1.92 6.62 5.28
N ILE A 15 1.32 7.81 5.30
CA ILE A 15 0.05 8.05 5.98
C ILE A 15 -1.06 7.20 5.36
N ILE A 16 -1.14 7.14 4.03
CA ILE A 16 -2.15 6.32 3.33
C ILE A 16 -2.01 4.86 3.75
N LEU A 17 -0.80 4.29 3.70
CA LEU A 17 -0.55 2.90 4.08
C LEU A 17 -0.92 2.61 5.53
N LEU A 18 -0.57 3.51 6.45
CA LEU A 18 -0.89 3.35 7.87
C LEU A 18 -2.40 3.42 8.12
N VAL A 19 -3.09 4.39 7.51
CA VAL A 19 -4.54 4.54 7.63
C VAL A 19 -5.26 3.30 7.11
N PHE A 20 -4.97 2.84 5.88
CA PHE A 20 -5.66 1.68 5.31
C PHE A 20 -5.24 0.35 5.95
N GLY A 21 -3.99 0.23 6.41
CA GLY A 21 -3.50 -0.96 7.09
C GLY A 21 -4.11 -1.09 8.49
N LEU A 22 -4.10 -0.02 9.29
CA LEU A 22 -4.71 0.00 10.62
C LEU A 22 -6.24 -0.17 10.53
N ASN A 23 -6.88 0.34 9.47
CA ASN A 23 -8.32 0.18 9.30
C ASN A 23 -8.75 -1.29 9.23
N LYS A 24 -7.91 -2.18 8.68
CA LYS A 24 -8.23 -3.62 8.60
C LYS A 24 -8.29 -4.32 9.97
N PHE A 25 -7.75 -3.70 11.01
CA PHE A 25 -7.83 -4.21 12.40
C PHE A 25 -8.86 -3.46 13.23
N PHE A 26 -8.93 -2.13 13.07
CA PHE A 26 -9.71 -1.25 13.95
C PHE A 26 -11.03 -0.77 13.34
N ASN A 27 -11.25 -0.96 12.03
CA ASN A 27 -12.50 -0.68 11.31
C ASN A 27 -13.05 0.75 11.54
N PHE A 28 -12.18 1.76 11.54
CA PHE A 28 -12.57 3.16 11.75
C PHE A 28 -13.05 3.88 10.46
N ILE A 29 -12.82 3.29 9.29
CA ILE A 29 -13.43 3.67 8.01
C ILE A 29 -14.56 2.67 7.78
N PRO A 30 -15.83 3.11 7.85
CA PRO A 30 -16.97 2.24 7.57
C PRO A 30 -16.88 1.64 6.17
N MET A 31 -17.07 0.33 6.07
CA MET A 31 -17.16 -0.40 4.82
C MET A 31 -18.38 -1.31 4.89
N GLU A 32 -19.13 -1.37 3.80
CA GLU A 32 -20.24 -2.33 3.69
C GLU A 32 -19.71 -3.76 3.73
N ALA A 33 -20.49 -4.66 4.33
CA ALA A 33 -20.14 -6.07 4.33
C ALA A 33 -20.12 -6.58 2.87
N PRO A 34 -19.05 -7.27 2.45
CA PRO A 34 -18.98 -7.78 1.09
C PRO A 34 -20.05 -8.85 0.86
N PRO A 35 -20.67 -8.91 -0.33
CA PRO A 35 -21.67 -9.92 -0.66
C PRO A 35 -21.13 -11.34 -0.43
N GLU A 36 -21.98 -12.24 0.05
CA GLU A 36 -21.64 -13.66 0.20
C GLU A 36 -21.21 -14.25 -1.15
N GLY A 37 -20.19 -15.12 -1.12
CA GLY A 37 -19.60 -15.71 -2.32
C GLY A 37 -18.73 -14.77 -3.17
N SER A 38 -18.62 -13.48 -2.83
CA SER A 38 -17.68 -12.57 -3.50
C SER A 38 -16.22 -12.91 -3.19
N PHE A 39 -15.30 -12.46 -4.04
CA PHE A 39 -13.87 -12.64 -3.80
C PHE A 39 -13.44 -11.99 -2.48
N MET A 40 -13.91 -10.77 -2.18
CA MET A 40 -13.63 -10.10 -0.90
C MET A 40 -14.15 -10.89 0.30
N HIS A 41 -15.35 -11.46 0.20
CA HIS A 41 -15.87 -12.35 1.24
C HIS A 41 -14.96 -13.56 1.45
N ALA A 42 -14.47 -14.18 0.38
CA ALA A 42 -13.50 -15.28 0.48
C ALA A 42 -12.19 -14.84 1.16
N LEU A 43 -11.64 -13.65 0.84
CA LEU A 43 -10.43 -13.13 1.49
C LEU A 43 -10.62 -12.98 3.00
N LEU A 44 -11.76 -12.47 3.44
CA LEU A 44 -12.10 -12.37 4.87
C LEU A 44 -12.20 -13.74 5.53
N GLN A 45 -12.92 -14.69 4.90
CA GLN A 45 -13.13 -16.04 5.44
C GLN A 45 -11.83 -16.85 5.58
N THR A 46 -10.80 -16.56 4.78
CA THR A 46 -9.49 -17.23 4.95
C THR A 46 -8.84 -16.95 6.31
N GLY A 47 -9.22 -15.89 7.01
CA GLY A 47 -8.75 -15.54 8.36
C GLY A 47 -7.33 -14.99 8.45
N TYR A 48 -6.42 -15.36 7.54
CA TYR A 48 -5.02 -14.88 7.58
C TYR A 48 -4.72 -13.78 6.56
N LEU A 49 -5.46 -13.71 5.45
CA LEU A 49 -5.06 -12.88 4.33
C LEU A 49 -5.26 -11.39 4.60
N MET A 50 -6.38 -10.99 5.21
CA MET A 50 -6.61 -9.58 5.57
C MET A 50 -5.59 -9.06 6.60
N PRO A 51 -5.27 -9.79 7.69
CA PRO A 51 -4.15 -9.44 8.56
C PRO A 51 -2.80 -9.38 7.84
N LEU A 52 -2.52 -10.30 6.92
CA LEU A 52 -1.28 -10.32 6.15
C LEU A 52 -1.15 -9.06 5.28
N ILE A 53 -2.21 -8.70 4.55
CA ILE A 53 -2.25 -7.47 3.74
C ILE A 53 -2.05 -6.25 4.64
N ALA A 54 -2.74 -6.19 5.78
CA ALA A 54 -2.64 -5.10 6.74
C ALA A 54 -1.21 -4.89 7.26
N ILE A 55 -0.56 -5.96 7.71
CA ILE A 55 0.84 -5.92 8.17
C ILE A 55 1.77 -5.49 7.03
N SER A 56 1.51 -5.99 5.83
CA SER A 56 2.28 -5.70 4.63
C SER A 56 2.12 -4.24 4.16
N GLU A 57 1.08 -3.52 4.58
CA GLU A 57 0.95 -2.07 4.41
C GLU A 57 1.58 -1.30 5.58
N ILE A 58 1.34 -1.74 6.83
CA ILE A 58 1.77 -1.04 8.05
C ILE A 58 3.30 -0.99 8.16
N ILE A 59 3.99 -2.12 7.99
CA ILE A 59 5.45 -2.19 8.13
C ILE A 59 6.14 -1.19 7.19
N PRO A 60 5.94 -1.24 5.86
CA PRO A 60 6.55 -0.25 4.98
C PRO A 60 6.04 1.17 5.25
N GLY A 61 4.78 1.35 5.65
CA GLY A 61 4.24 2.65 6.08
C GLY A 61 5.05 3.27 7.23
N ILE A 62 5.34 2.50 8.29
CA ILE A 62 6.17 2.94 9.42
C ILE A 62 7.58 3.27 8.94
N LEU A 63 8.21 2.35 8.17
CA LEU A 63 9.58 2.52 7.68
C LEU A 63 9.74 3.79 6.83
N LEU A 64 8.79 4.05 5.93
CA LEU A 64 8.78 5.27 5.12
C LEU A 64 8.54 6.52 5.96
N PHE A 65 7.66 6.46 6.96
CA PHE A 65 7.35 7.59 7.84
C PHE A 65 8.61 8.03 8.61
N ILE A 66 9.29 7.08 9.26
CA ILE A 66 10.51 7.33 10.06
C ILE A 66 11.78 7.47 9.21
N ASN A 67 11.67 7.41 7.87
CA ASN A 67 12.81 7.46 6.94
C ASN A 67 13.85 6.35 7.14
N LYS A 68 13.44 5.14 7.54
CA LYS A 68 14.33 4.01 7.77
C LYS A 68 14.11 2.94 6.71
N TRP A 69 15.19 2.36 6.19
CA TRP A 69 15.15 1.28 5.18
C TRP A 69 14.20 1.59 4.00
N THR A 70 14.24 2.83 3.51
CA THR A 70 13.29 3.32 2.50
C THR A 70 13.32 2.50 1.21
N GLY A 71 14.50 2.03 0.78
CA GLY A 71 14.61 1.13 -0.38
C GLY A 71 13.85 -0.18 -0.19
N LEU A 72 14.06 -0.85 0.96
CA LEU A 72 13.34 -2.09 1.30
C LEU A 72 11.83 -1.85 1.31
N ALA A 73 11.36 -0.78 1.96
CA ALA A 73 9.94 -0.48 2.05
C ALA A 73 9.31 -0.24 0.67
N LEU A 74 9.97 0.50 -0.22
CA LEU A 74 9.48 0.75 -1.58
C LEU A 74 9.41 -0.54 -2.42
N VAL A 75 10.41 -1.42 -2.32
CA VAL A 75 10.43 -2.71 -3.03
C VAL A 75 9.37 -3.66 -2.49
N TRP A 76 9.22 -3.72 -1.15
CA TRP A 76 8.16 -4.50 -0.49
C TRP A 76 6.78 -4.09 -1.02
N LEU A 77 6.54 -2.79 -1.17
CA LEU A 77 5.26 -2.27 -1.66
C LEU A 77 4.94 -2.63 -3.11
N VAL A 78 5.92 -3.05 -3.93
CA VAL A 78 5.69 -3.36 -5.35
C VAL A 78 4.62 -4.45 -5.53
N PRO A 79 4.80 -5.70 -5.03
CA PRO A 79 3.79 -6.74 -5.18
C PRO A 79 2.42 -6.37 -4.57
N ILE A 80 2.42 -5.62 -3.46
CA ILE A 80 1.18 -5.19 -2.79
C ILE A 80 0.44 -4.19 -3.66
N SER A 81 1.13 -3.14 -4.14
CA SER A 81 0.54 -2.09 -4.97
C SER A 81 -0.03 -2.64 -6.28
N ILE A 82 0.65 -3.61 -6.89
CA ILE A 82 0.14 -4.31 -8.06
C ILE A 82 -1.12 -5.11 -7.70
N ASN A 83 -1.10 -5.88 -6.61
CA ASN A 83 -2.24 -6.70 -6.21
C ASN A 83 -3.49 -5.87 -5.91
N ILE A 84 -3.38 -4.78 -5.13
CA ILE A 84 -4.53 -3.92 -4.80
C ILE A 84 -5.09 -3.25 -6.05
N VAL A 85 -4.24 -2.80 -6.99
CA VAL A 85 -4.71 -2.22 -8.26
C VAL A 85 -5.44 -3.27 -9.09
N LEU A 86 -4.91 -4.48 -9.22
CA LEU A 86 -5.57 -5.57 -9.96
C LEU A 86 -6.89 -5.99 -9.32
N PHE A 87 -6.96 -6.02 -7.98
CA PHE A 87 -8.20 -6.28 -7.25
C PHE A 87 -9.27 -5.26 -7.63
N HIS A 88 -8.96 -3.96 -7.52
CA HIS A 88 -9.92 -2.91 -7.85
C HIS A 88 -10.30 -2.90 -9.34
N LEU A 89 -9.34 -3.10 -10.24
CA LEU A 89 -9.62 -3.19 -11.69
C LEU A 89 -10.61 -4.32 -12.03
N LYS A 90 -10.55 -5.44 -11.30
CA LYS A 90 -11.37 -6.62 -11.59
C LYS A 90 -12.68 -6.66 -10.81
N TYR A 91 -12.68 -6.23 -9.55
CA TYR A 91 -13.77 -6.50 -8.62
C TYR A 91 -14.44 -5.24 -8.05
N ASP A 92 -13.75 -4.10 -8.02
CA ASP A 92 -14.28 -2.88 -7.39
C ASP A 92 -13.63 -1.59 -7.95
N ILE A 93 -13.98 -1.27 -9.19
CA ILE A 93 -13.35 -0.15 -9.94
C ILE A 93 -13.75 1.22 -9.38
N SER A 94 -14.94 1.34 -8.79
CA SER A 94 -15.46 2.61 -8.27
C SER A 94 -14.63 3.14 -7.09
N THR A 95 -13.94 2.25 -6.37
CA THR A 95 -13.11 2.59 -5.20
C THR A 95 -11.61 2.53 -5.47
N ILE A 96 -11.17 2.47 -6.73
CA ILE A 96 -9.75 2.30 -7.12
C ILE A 96 -8.82 3.44 -6.69
N GLY A 97 -9.36 4.64 -6.39
CA GLY A 97 -8.60 5.87 -6.19
C GLY A 97 -7.37 5.74 -5.26
N PRO A 98 -7.53 5.25 -4.01
CA PRO A 98 -6.41 5.06 -3.09
C PRO A 98 -5.36 4.06 -3.60
N ALA A 99 -5.78 2.96 -4.22
CA ALA A 99 -4.88 1.94 -4.78
C ALA A 99 -4.01 2.51 -5.91
N ALA A 100 -4.63 3.26 -6.84
CA ALA A 100 -3.91 3.94 -7.90
C ALA A 100 -2.91 4.97 -7.35
N LEU A 101 -3.32 5.75 -6.34
CA LEU A 101 -2.45 6.74 -5.70
C LEU A 101 -1.23 6.08 -5.03
N VAL A 102 -1.41 4.98 -4.30
CA VAL A 102 -0.31 4.21 -3.70
C VAL A 102 0.65 3.71 -4.78
N ALA A 103 0.14 3.12 -5.86
CA ALA A 103 0.97 2.61 -6.95
C ALA A 103 1.79 3.73 -7.63
N ILE A 104 1.15 4.87 -7.94
CA ILE A 104 1.81 6.03 -8.56
C ILE A 104 2.88 6.62 -7.64
N LEU A 105 2.59 6.82 -6.36
CA LEU A 105 3.55 7.34 -5.40
C LEU A 105 4.73 6.39 -5.20
N ASN A 106 4.45 5.08 -5.09
CA ASN A 106 5.50 4.06 -4.94
C ASN A 106 6.41 4.05 -6.18
N ALA A 107 5.84 3.97 -7.39
CA ALA A 107 6.59 4.00 -8.64
C ALA A 107 7.43 5.28 -8.80
N THR A 108 6.86 6.43 -8.46
CA THR A 108 7.56 7.73 -8.50
C THR A 108 8.75 7.74 -7.55
N LEU A 109 8.56 7.29 -6.31
CA LEU A 109 9.63 7.24 -5.30
C LEU A 109 10.72 6.22 -5.63
N ILE A 110 10.38 5.10 -6.27
CA ILE A 110 11.35 4.14 -6.80
C ILE A 110 12.15 4.80 -7.91
N TYR A 111 11.48 5.38 -8.92
CA TYR A 111 12.13 6.00 -10.08
C TYR A 111 13.14 7.08 -9.67
N VAL A 112 12.74 8.00 -8.78
CA VAL A 112 13.63 9.09 -8.31
C VAL A 112 14.77 8.60 -7.41
N ASN A 113 14.63 7.43 -6.78
CA ASN A 113 15.68 6.79 -5.97
C ASN A 113 16.39 5.65 -6.71
N TRP A 114 16.17 5.48 -8.02
CA TRP A 114 16.67 4.33 -8.81
C TRP A 114 18.17 4.05 -8.60
N ARG A 115 18.98 5.10 -8.52
CA ARG A 115 20.43 4.99 -8.28
C ARG A 115 20.80 4.28 -6.97
N LYS A 116 19.95 4.35 -5.94
CA LYS A 116 20.16 3.66 -4.65
C LYS A 116 19.82 2.18 -4.71
N PHE A 117 19.02 1.75 -5.70
CA PHE A 117 18.67 0.34 -5.89
C PHE A 117 19.71 -0.41 -6.72
N LYS A 118 20.59 0.31 -7.46
CA LYS A 118 21.70 -0.30 -8.22
C LYS A 118 22.70 -1.06 -7.36
N THR A 119 22.67 -0.95 -6.04
CA THR A 119 23.53 -1.73 -5.14
C THR A 119 22.92 -3.07 -4.74
N LEU A 120 21.68 -3.35 -5.16
CA LEU A 120 20.99 -4.62 -4.90
C LEU A 120 21.20 -5.66 -6.02
N PHE A 121 21.85 -5.26 -7.12
CA PHE A 121 22.11 -6.07 -8.31
C PHE A 121 23.53 -5.76 -8.81
#